data_AF-A0A3A8YNU3-F1
#
_entry.id   AF-A0A3A8YNU3-F1
#
_cell.length_a   1.000
_cell.length_b   1.000
_cell.length_c   1.000
_cell.angle_alpha   90.00
_cell.angle_beta   90.00
_cell.angle_gamma   90.00
#
_symmetry.space_group_name_H-M   'P 1'
#
loop_
_entity.id
_entity.type
_entity.pdbx_description
1 polymer ?
#
loop_
_entity_poly.entity_id
_entity_poly.type
_entity_poly.pdbx_seq_one_letter_code
_entity_poly.pdbx_strand_id
1 'polypeptide(L)'
;MLERLRKTYEAQEGEVGAGFFMVSKSDIIASAESELLTVRILMYTVSSLLACMGVFQYFNVTVSSLEARKKEFMVLESLGMTRKQLLRMLVLEGLYYSTLTAAFLVTAGSGVLWLVYCLGKQRVPYMQFYYPAAGLLIMLVLVYAGCICLPLWMLRRKPAV
;
A
#
# COMPACT_ATOMS: atom_id res chain seq x y z
N MET A 1 48.97 23.91 -35.67
CA MET A 1 47.79 23.64 -34.81
C MET A 1 46.60 23.17 -35.64
N LEU A 2 46.21 23.89 -36.70
CA LEU A 2 45.13 23.50 -37.62
C LEU A 2 45.39 22.19 -38.39
N GLU A 3 46.65 21.87 -38.71
CA GLU A 3 47.00 20.60 -39.36
C GLU A 3 46.84 19.37 -38.45
N ARG A 4 46.98 19.55 -37.12
CA ARG A 4 46.72 18.47 -36.15
C ARG A 4 45.22 18.21 -36.00
N LEU A 5 44.41 19.26 -36.10
CA LEU A 5 42.94 19.17 -36.07
C LEU A 5 42.38 18.51 -37.34
N ARG A 6 43.00 18.74 -38.50
CA ARG A 6 42.61 18.08 -39.76
C ARG A 6 42.91 16.58 -39.77
N LYS A 7 44.07 16.16 -39.23
CA LYS A 7 44.41 14.74 -39.09
C LYS A 7 43.48 13.98 -38.12
N THR A 8 42.98 14.63 -37.07
CA THR A 8 41.98 14.03 -36.17
C THR A 8 40.59 13.95 -36.81
N TYR A 9 40.22 14.91 -37.66
CA TYR A 9 38.96 14.88 -38.41
C TYR A 9 38.95 13.79 -39.49
N GLU A 10 40.02 13.65 -40.27
CA GLU A 10 40.11 12.60 -41.31
C GLU A 10 40.25 11.19 -40.69
N ALA A 11 40.84 11.05 -39.50
CA ALA A 11 40.85 9.79 -38.74
C ALA A 11 39.44 9.44 -38.19
N GLN A 12 38.62 10.43 -37.84
CA GLN A 12 37.22 10.22 -37.46
C GLN A 12 36.37 9.81 -38.67
N GLU A 13 36.59 10.39 -39.85
CA GLU A 13 35.87 10.00 -41.06
C GLU A 13 36.23 8.58 -41.53
N GLY A 14 37.48 8.16 -41.30
CA GLY A 14 37.97 6.81 -41.60
C GLY A 14 37.41 5.69 -40.71
N GLU A 15 37.04 5.97 -39.45
CA GLU A 15 36.37 5.00 -38.56
C GLU A 15 34.84 5.07 -38.66
N VAL A 16 34.28 6.23 -39.03
CA VAL A 16 32.83 6.39 -39.27
C VAL A 16 32.39 5.67 -40.55
N GLY A 17 33.32 5.35 -41.47
CA GLY A 17 33.06 4.54 -42.68
C GLY A 17 33.06 3.03 -42.49
N ALA A 18 33.50 2.48 -41.34
CA ALA A 18 33.64 1.03 -41.13
C ALA A 18 32.99 0.50 -39.84
N GLY A 19 32.20 1.32 -39.16
CA GLY A 19 31.34 0.91 -38.07
C GLY A 19 29.99 1.57 -38.26
N PHE A 20 29.13 0.94 -39.05
CA PHE A 20 27.72 1.31 -39.18
C PHE A 20 27.11 1.22 -37.78
N PHE A 21 27.13 2.34 -37.03
CA PHE A 21 26.56 2.48 -35.70
C PHE A 21 25.04 2.49 -35.85
N MET A 22 24.47 1.33 -36.16
CA MET A 22 23.06 1.01 -35.92
C MET A 22 22.87 0.91 -34.41
N VAL A 23 22.78 2.06 -33.74
CA VAL A 23 22.01 2.10 -32.49
C VAL A 23 20.57 1.98 -32.92
N SER A 24 20.12 0.73 -33.05
CA SER A 24 18.73 0.45 -33.35
C SER A 24 17.88 1.06 -32.24
N LYS A 25 16.83 1.80 -32.61
CA LYS A 25 15.80 2.26 -31.65
C LYS A 25 15.24 1.09 -30.82
N SER A 26 15.35 -0.15 -31.31
CA SER A 26 14.97 -1.36 -30.59
C SER A 26 15.86 -1.68 -29.38
N ASP A 27 17.16 -1.36 -29.40
CA ASP A 27 18.07 -1.63 -28.26
C ASP A 27 17.81 -0.69 -27.08
N ILE A 28 17.45 0.58 -27.33
CA ILE A 28 17.11 1.54 -26.27
C ILE A 28 15.78 1.17 -25.59
N ILE A 29 14.81 0.64 -26.36
CA ILE A 29 13.52 0.19 -25.83
C ILE A 29 13.69 -1.14 -25.07
N ALA A 30 14.47 -2.09 -25.59
CA ALA A 30 14.76 -3.35 -24.90
C ALA A 30 15.52 -3.13 -23.58
N SER A 31 16.46 -2.18 -23.55
CA SER A 31 17.16 -1.76 -22.33
C SER A 31 16.19 -1.15 -21.31
N ALA A 32 15.34 -0.20 -21.75
CA ALA A 32 14.36 0.45 -20.87
C ALA A 32 13.30 -0.53 -20.33
N GLU A 33 12.88 -1.52 -21.12
CA GLU A 33 11.94 -2.55 -20.66
C GLU A 33 12.55 -3.41 -19.54
N SER A 34 13.83 -3.79 -19.65
CA SER A 34 14.49 -4.56 -18.60
C SER A 34 14.62 -3.78 -17.27
N GLU A 35 14.86 -2.47 -17.34
CA GLU A 35 14.90 -1.58 -16.17
C GLU A 35 13.51 -1.40 -15.55
N LEU A 36 12.48 -1.18 -16.37
CA LEU A 36 11.09 -1.06 -15.90
C LEU A 36 10.56 -2.36 -15.30
N LEU A 37 10.88 -3.52 -15.89
CA LEU A 37 10.50 -4.83 -15.36
C LEU A 37 11.16 -5.09 -14.01
N THR A 38 12.45 -4.75 -13.86
CA THR A 38 13.17 -4.91 -12.59
C THR A 38 12.55 -4.04 -11.50
N VAL A 39 12.31 -2.75 -11.77
CA VAL A 39 11.65 -1.84 -10.82
C VAL A 39 10.24 -2.34 -10.48
N ARG A 40 9.49 -2.85 -11.45
CA ARG A 40 8.14 -3.36 -11.23
C ARG A 40 8.12 -4.59 -10.32
N ILE A 41 9.02 -5.55 -10.54
CA ILE A 41 9.14 -6.75 -9.68
C ILE A 41 9.51 -6.35 -8.26
N LEU A 42 10.48 -5.45 -8.09
CA LEU A 42 10.87 -4.93 -6.76
C LEU A 42 9.70 -4.25 -6.04
N MET A 43 8.92 -3.42 -6.75
CA MET A 43 7.76 -2.76 -6.14
C MET A 43 6.67 -3.77 -5.75
N TYR A 44 6.43 -4.80 -6.57
CA TYR A 44 5.48 -5.86 -6.23
C TYR A 44 5.93 -6.69 -5.03
N THR A 45 7.21 -7.05 -4.94
CA THR A 45 7.72 -7.83 -3.79
C THR A 45 7.60 -7.03 -2.51
N VAL A 46 8.04 -5.76 -2.48
CA VAL A 46 7.89 -4.89 -1.31
C VAL A 46 6.42 -4.70 -0.94
N SER A 47 5.54 -4.44 -1.92
CA SER A 47 4.11 -4.29 -1.68
C SER A 47 3.50 -5.56 -1.08
N SER A 48 3.88 -6.75 -1.57
CA SER A 48 3.40 -8.02 -1.04
C SER A 48 3.84 -8.27 0.41
N LEU A 49 5.10 -7.94 0.75
CA LEU A 49 5.61 -8.06 2.11
C LEU A 49 4.87 -7.13 3.06
N LEU A 50 4.65 -5.87 2.64
CA LEU A 50 3.88 -4.91 3.41
C LEU A 50 2.42 -5.36 3.61
N ALA A 51 1.80 -5.93 2.58
CA ALA A 51 0.46 -6.49 2.69
C ALA A 51 0.41 -7.65 3.71
N CYS A 52 1.37 -8.57 3.64
CA CYS A 52 1.48 -9.67 4.63
C CYS A 52 1.69 -9.12 6.05
N MET A 53 2.61 -8.17 6.23
CA MET A 53 2.85 -7.53 7.54
C MET A 53 1.59 -6.85 8.08
N GLY A 54 0.83 -6.15 7.23
CA GLY A 54 -0.43 -5.51 7.62
C GLY A 54 -1.47 -6.51 8.12
N VAL A 55 -1.59 -7.66 7.45
CA VAL A 55 -2.49 -8.75 7.89
C VAL A 55 -2.05 -9.31 9.25
N PHE A 56 -0.76 -9.58 9.44
CA PHE A 56 -0.25 -10.04 10.75
C PHE A 56 -0.47 -9.01 11.85
N GLN A 57 -0.21 -7.74 11.57
CA GLN A 57 -0.42 -6.66 12.53
C GLN A 57 -1.88 -6.58 12.94
N TYR A 58 -2.79 -6.72 11.99
CA TYR A 58 -4.22 -6.73 12.27
C TYR A 58 -4.63 -7.89 13.18
N PHE A 59 -4.12 -9.11 12.93
CA PHE A 59 -4.38 -10.25 13.83
C PHE A 59 -3.88 -9.98 15.25
N ASN A 60 -2.66 -9.46 15.39
CA ASN A 60 -2.06 -9.17 16.68
C ASN A 60 -2.84 -8.11 17.46
N VAL A 61 -3.26 -7.03 16.80
CA VAL A 61 -4.09 -5.98 17.41
C VAL A 61 -5.46 -6.52 17.80
N THR A 62 -6.08 -7.34 16.95
CA THR A 62 -7.37 -7.97 17.22
C THR A 62 -7.30 -8.85 18.47
N VAL A 63 -6.30 -9.71 18.59
CA VAL A 63 -6.10 -10.58 19.76
C VAL A 63 -5.86 -9.75 21.03
N SER A 64 -4.94 -8.77 20.97
CA SER A 64 -4.63 -7.89 22.10
C SER A 64 -5.86 -7.11 22.58
N SER A 65 -6.68 -6.61 21.65
CA SER A 65 -7.91 -5.88 21.98
C SER A 65 -8.95 -6.72 22.72
N LEU A 66 -9.01 -8.03 22.45
CA LEU A 66 -9.88 -8.96 23.18
C LEU A 66 -9.37 -9.22 24.60
N GLU A 67 -8.06 -9.36 24.77
CA GLU A 67 -7.46 -9.64 26.07
C GLU A 67 -7.60 -8.47 27.04
N ALA A 68 -7.42 -7.24 26.57
CA ALA A 68 -7.59 -6.04 27.39
C ALA A 68 -9.02 -5.91 27.97
N ARG A 69 -10.04 -6.21 27.15
CA ARG A 69 -11.45 -6.02 27.51
C ARG A 69 -12.06 -7.16 28.33
N LYS A 70 -11.40 -8.32 28.43
CA LYS A 70 -11.86 -9.44 29.27
C LYS A 70 -12.06 -9.04 30.73
N LYS A 71 -11.14 -8.24 31.30
CA LYS A 71 -11.22 -7.81 32.69
C LYS A 71 -12.41 -6.87 32.93
N GLU A 72 -12.64 -5.94 32.01
CA GLU A 72 -13.79 -5.03 32.06
C GLU A 72 -15.12 -5.80 32.01
N PHE A 73 -15.22 -6.79 31.12
CA PHE A 73 -16.44 -7.60 31.01
C PHE A 73 -16.78 -8.38 32.28
N MET A 74 -15.79 -8.87 33.01
CA MET A 74 -16.03 -9.58 34.28
C MET A 74 -16.63 -8.64 35.34
N VAL A 75 -16.19 -7.38 35.39
CA VAL A 75 -16.74 -6.37 36.29
C VAL A 75 -18.17 -6.02 35.90
N LEU A 76 -18.46 -5.80 34.62
CA LEU A 76 -19.81 -5.47 34.16
C LEU A 76 -20.79 -6.65 34.28
N GLU A 77 -20.32 -7.89 34.14
CA GLU A 77 -21.12 -9.11 34.39
C GLU A 77 -21.52 -9.21 35.87
N SER A 78 -20.66 -8.80 36.80
CA SER A 78 -20.97 -8.74 38.24
C SER A 78 -22.02 -7.69 38.61
N LEU A 79 -22.20 -6.66 37.78
CA LEU A 79 -23.24 -5.64 37.91
C LEU A 79 -24.57 -6.04 37.25
N GLY A 80 -24.65 -7.25 36.68
CA GLY A 80 -25.88 -7.80 36.10
C GLY A 80 -26.11 -7.47 34.61
N MET A 81 -25.14 -6.87 33.91
CA MET A 81 -25.27 -6.67 32.46
C MET A 81 -25.14 -7.98 31.70
N THR A 82 -26.04 -8.21 30.75
CA THR A 82 -25.96 -9.38 29.87
C THR A 82 -24.83 -9.21 28.84
N ARG A 83 -24.11 -10.30 28.53
CA ARG A 83 -23.02 -10.32 27.53
C ARG A 83 -23.44 -9.75 26.16
N LYS A 84 -24.71 -9.93 25.78
CA LYS A 84 -25.26 -9.41 24.52
C LYS A 84 -25.35 -7.88 24.51
N GLN A 85 -25.67 -7.25 25.64
CA GLN A 85 -25.71 -5.78 25.75
C GLN A 85 -24.30 -5.18 25.70
N LEU A 86 -23.34 -5.81 26.38
CA LEU A 86 -21.93 -5.39 26.36
C LEU A 86 -21.34 -5.42 24.96
N LEU A 87 -21.60 -6.48 24.20
CA LEU A 87 -21.09 -6.60 22.85
C LEU A 87 -21.72 -5.59 21.89
N ARG A 88 -23.01 -5.25 22.03
CA ARG A 88 -23.62 -4.19 21.22
C ARG A 88 -23.01 -2.83 21.49
N MET A 89 -22.78 -2.50 22.76
CA MET A 89 -22.13 -1.25 23.14
C MET A 89 -20.72 -1.16 22.56
N LEU A 90 -19.95 -2.25 22.67
CA LEU A 90 -18.60 -2.31 22.12
C LEU A 90 -18.57 -2.17 20.59
N VAL A 91 -19.49 -2.82 19.87
CA VAL A 91 -19.61 -2.67 18.41
C VAL A 91 -19.84 -1.21 18.07
N LEU A 92 -20.74 -0.54 18.77
CA LEU A 92 -21.13 0.82 18.47
C LEU A 92 -19.99 1.80 18.72
N GLU A 93 -19.28 1.63 19.83
CA GLU A 93 -18.07 2.40 20.14
C GLU A 93 -16.95 2.12 19.13
N GLY A 94 -16.69 0.85 18.82
CA GLY A 94 -15.69 0.44 17.83
C GLY A 94 -15.99 0.97 16.43
N LEU A 95 -17.25 0.95 16.01
CA LEU A 95 -17.69 1.47 14.71
C LEU A 95 -17.52 2.99 14.62
N TYR A 96 -17.75 3.70 15.74
CA TYR A 96 -17.51 5.13 15.81
C TYR A 96 -16.02 5.46 15.63
N TYR A 97 -15.14 4.77 16.37
CA TYR A 97 -13.69 4.92 16.21
C TYR A 97 -13.18 4.50 14.82
N SER A 98 -13.69 3.39 14.27
CA SER A 98 -13.28 2.91 12.95
C SER A 98 -13.70 3.87 11.84
N THR A 99 -14.87 4.49 11.96
CA THR A 99 -15.36 5.47 10.97
C THR A 99 -14.53 6.75 11.00
N LEU A 100 -14.20 7.25 12.20
CA LEU A 100 -13.37 8.45 12.33
C LEU A 100 -11.96 8.22 11.79
N THR A 101 -11.34 7.08 12.14
CA THR A 101 -10.01 6.71 11.64
C THR A 101 -10.00 6.44 10.14
N ALA A 102 -11.02 5.78 9.60
CA ALA A 102 -11.23 5.58 8.17
C ALA A 102 -11.30 6.91 7.41
N ALA A 103 -12.12 7.86 7.89
CA ALA A 103 -12.25 9.17 7.28
C ALA A 103 -10.91 9.93 7.27
N PHE A 104 -10.17 9.91 8.38
CA PHE A 104 -8.83 10.47 8.46
C PHE A 104 -7.85 9.79 7.49
N LEU A 105 -7.87 8.46 7.43
CA LEU A 105 -6.97 7.69 6.56
C LEU A 105 -7.23 7.96 5.08
N VAL A 106 -8.50 8.01 4.66
CA VAL A 106 -8.88 8.34 3.27
C VAL A 106 -8.47 9.77 2.92
N THR A 107 -8.70 10.72 3.83
CA THR A 107 -8.36 12.14 3.61
C THR A 107 -6.85 12.33 3.53
N ALA A 108 -6.11 11.83 4.51
CA ALA A 108 -4.65 11.94 4.55
C ALA A 108 -3.99 11.14 3.41
N GLY A 109 -4.46 9.92 3.15
CA GLY A 109 -3.96 9.08 2.06
C GLY A 109 -4.16 9.72 0.69
N SER A 110 -5.35 10.27 0.43
CA SER A 110 -5.63 11.01 -0.81
C SER A 110 -4.79 12.28 -0.92
N GLY A 111 -4.53 12.97 0.20
CA GLY A 111 -3.63 14.12 0.24
C GLY A 111 -2.19 13.75 -0.15
N VAL A 112 -1.66 12.63 0.34
CA VAL A 112 -0.33 12.13 -0.05
C VAL A 112 -0.29 11.75 -1.53
N LEU A 113 -1.30 11.06 -2.04
CA LEU A 113 -1.43 10.71 -3.46
C LEU A 113 -1.44 11.97 -4.36
N TRP A 114 -2.20 13.00 -3.97
CA TRP A 114 -2.19 14.29 -4.64
C TRP A 114 -0.80 14.91 -4.63
N LEU A 115 -0.13 14.94 -3.48
CA LEU A 115 1.19 15.55 -3.32
C LEU A 115 2.22 14.88 -4.22
N VAL A 116 2.23 13.55 -4.29
CA VAL A 116 3.07 12.76 -5.21
C VAL A 116 2.81 13.15 -6.67
N TYR A 117 1.54 13.31 -7.05
CA TYR A 117 1.17 13.74 -8.40
C TYR A 117 1.65 15.16 -8.73
N CYS A 118 1.49 16.12 -7.81
CA CYS A 118 1.98 17.48 -7.99
C CYS A 118 3.50 17.52 -8.21
N LEU A 119 4.27 16.73 -7.43
CA LEU A 119 5.72 16.61 -7.59
C LEU A 119 6.10 15.91 -8.91
N GLY A 120 5.35 14.88 -9.32
CA GLY A 120 5.60 14.12 -10.55
C GLY A 120 5.36 14.92 -11.83
N LYS A 121 4.37 15.83 -11.84
CA LYS A 121 4.05 16.70 -12.99
C LYS A 121 5.24 17.57 -13.44
N GLN A 122 6.19 17.84 -12.55
CA GLN A 122 7.38 18.63 -12.86
C GLN A 122 8.47 17.85 -13.63
N ARG A 123 8.42 16.50 -13.65
CA ARG A 123 9.50 15.65 -14.18
C ARG A 123 9.10 14.73 -15.33
N VAL A 124 7.82 14.32 -15.45
CA VAL A 124 7.40 13.36 -16.50
C VAL A 124 5.94 13.59 -16.93
N PRO A 125 5.65 14.05 -18.17
CA PRO A 125 4.29 14.41 -18.61
C PRO A 125 3.37 13.22 -18.99
N TYR A 126 3.76 11.97 -18.70
CA TYR A 126 3.01 10.74 -19.05
C TYR A 126 2.52 9.92 -17.84
N MET A 127 2.52 10.48 -16.63
CA MET A 127 2.10 9.73 -15.44
C MET A 127 0.57 9.56 -15.42
N GLN A 128 0.09 8.35 -15.72
CA GLN A 128 -1.32 8.01 -15.58
C GLN A 128 -1.70 7.87 -14.09
N PHE A 129 -2.73 8.58 -13.68
CA PHE A 129 -3.23 8.58 -12.30
C PHE A 129 -4.06 7.30 -12.06
N TYR A 130 -3.40 6.20 -11.70
CA TYR A 130 -4.09 5.00 -11.24
C TYR A 130 -4.39 5.18 -9.75
N TYR A 131 -5.61 5.65 -9.42
CA TYR A 131 -6.08 5.64 -8.04
C TYR A 131 -6.60 4.22 -7.73
N PRO A 132 -5.92 3.43 -6.87
CA PRO A 132 -6.34 2.05 -6.58
C PRO A 132 -7.55 2.05 -5.63
N ALA A 133 -8.67 2.61 -6.10
CA ALA A 133 -9.93 2.70 -5.36
C ALA A 133 -10.36 1.33 -4.83
N ALA A 134 -10.17 0.28 -5.64
CA ALA A 134 -10.48 -1.10 -5.27
C ALA A 134 -9.70 -1.55 -4.02
N GLY A 135 -8.40 -1.23 -3.93
CA GLY A 135 -7.58 -1.59 -2.78
C GLY A 135 -7.99 -0.85 -1.50
N LEU A 136 -8.33 0.44 -1.62
CA LEU A 136 -8.85 1.25 -0.51
C LEU A 136 -10.18 0.72 0.01
N LEU A 137 -11.08 0.35 -0.91
CA LEU A 137 -12.39 -0.24 -0.56
C LEU A 137 -12.21 -1.57 0.18
N ILE A 138 -11.33 -2.44 -0.31
CA ILE A 138 -11.02 -3.72 0.34
C ILE A 138 -10.48 -3.49 1.76
N MET A 139 -9.55 -2.55 1.95
CA MET A 139 -8.99 -2.24 3.26
C MET A 139 -10.05 -1.68 4.23
N LEU A 140 -10.91 -0.77 3.77
CA LEU A 140 -12.04 -0.28 4.56
C LEU A 140 -12.95 -1.42 5.01
N VAL A 141 -13.33 -2.30 4.08
CA VAL A 141 -14.18 -3.45 4.37
C VAL A 141 -13.51 -4.37 5.40
N LEU A 142 -12.21 -4.63 5.30
CA LEU A 142 -11.48 -5.46 6.27
C LEU A 142 -11.46 -4.85 7.69
N VAL A 143 -11.30 -3.53 7.79
CA VAL A 143 -11.33 -2.83 9.09
C VAL A 143 -12.71 -2.94 9.73
N TYR A 144 -13.78 -2.62 8.99
CA TYR A 144 -15.15 -2.77 9.49
C TYR A 144 -15.50 -4.22 9.80
N ALA A 145 -15.06 -5.16 8.96
CA ALA A 145 -15.23 -6.59 9.21
C ALA A 145 -14.56 -7.02 10.52
N GLY A 146 -13.41 -6.45 10.88
CA GLY A 146 -12.74 -6.70 12.16
C GLY A 146 -13.51 -6.27 13.37
N CYS A 147 -14.01 -5.03 13.32
CA CYS A 147 -14.84 -4.47 14.37
C CYS A 147 -16.10 -5.32 14.63
N ILE A 148 -16.64 -5.97 13.60
CA ILE A 148 -17.81 -6.87 13.71
C ILE A 148 -17.40 -8.31 14.06
N CYS A 149 -16.26 -8.80 13.55
CA CYS A 149 -15.76 -10.16 13.80
C CYS A 149 -15.34 -10.36 15.25
N LEU A 150 -14.72 -9.37 15.89
CA LEU A 150 -14.34 -9.37 17.31
C LEU A 150 -15.50 -9.82 18.24
N PRO A 151 -16.66 -9.14 18.24
CA PRO A 151 -17.79 -9.47 19.10
C PRO A 151 -18.50 -10.76 18.68
N LEU A 152 -18.57 -11.06 17.37
CA LEU A 152 -19.16 -12.31 16.89
C LEU A 152 -18.33 -13.55 17.28
N TRP A 153 -17.01 -13.44 17.22
CA TRP A 153 -16.11 -14.52 17.63
C TRP A 153 -16.19 -14.79 19.13
N MET A 154 -16.32 -13.73 19.93
CA MET A 154 -16.56 -13.85 21.37
C MET A 154 -17.92 -14.47 21.69
N LEU A 155 -18.96 -14.16 20.93
CA LEU A 155 -20.29 -14.79 21.08
C LEU A 155 -20.28 -16.28 20.71
N ARG A 156 -19.47 -16.67 19.72
CA ARG A 156 -19.34 -18.07 19.27
C ARG A 156 -18.46 -18.94 20.17
N ARG A 157 -17.49 -18.36 20.88
CA ARG A 157 -16.54 -19.12 21.71
C ARG A 157 -17.05 -19.55 23.09
N LYS A 158 -18.27 -19.21 23.48
CA LYS A 158 -18.89 -19.78 24.69
C LYS A 158 -20.21 -20.47 24.36
N PRO A 159 -20.27 -21.82 24.41
CA PRO A 159 -21.55 -22.48 24.60
C PRO A 159 -22.16 -21.97 25.92
N ALA A 160 -23.48 -21.82 25.92
CA ALA A 160 -24.24 -21.60 27.13
C ALA A 160 -23.92 -22.71 28.15
N VAL A 161 -24.03 -22.33 29.43
CA VAL A 161 -23.78 -23.09 30.66
C VAL A 161 -22.37 -22.91 31.22
#